data_AF-A0A961WBQ4-F1
#
_entry.id   AF-A0A961WBQ4-F1
#
_cell.length_a   1.000
_cell.length_b   1.000
_cell.length_c   1.000
_cell.angle_alpha   90.00
_cell.angle_beta   90.00
_cell.angle_gamma   90.00
#
_symmetry.space_group_name_H-M   'P 1'
#
loop_
_entity.id
_entity.type
_entity.pdbx_description
1 polymer ?
#
loop_
_entity_poly.entity_id
_entity_poly.type
_entity_poly.pdbx_seq_one_letter_code
_entity_poly.pdbx_strand_id
1 'polypeptide(L)'
;HGWFDNVLWSTAPALNAAGPANAPVPVGGSVGQDEDEAAKLAILGWNDLEALERRLAEGDVAAVIMEPAMCNQGAISPAAGYLEGAREACHRHGALLIFDEVITGFRLGPGGAQKLFGVTPDLSVFAKAIANGFPVAAIVGRADLLDLFGTGGVLHGGTFNAQPVTMAAMVATQQALTPEL
;
A
#
# COMPACT_ATOMS: atom_id res chain seq x y z
N HIS A 1 -12.28 5.86 3.83
CA HIS A 1 -11.24 6.46 4.71
C HIS A 1 -11.24 5.76 6.03
N GLY A 2 -10.08 5.24 6.42
CA GLY A 2 -9.93 4.47 7.63
C GLY A 2 -8.95 3.33 7.43
N TRP A 3 -8.77 2.57 8.49
CA TRP A 3 -8.03 1.32 8.48
C TRP A 3 -9.03 0.17 8.36
N PHE A 4 -8.64 -0.88 7.64
CA PHE A 4 -9.42 -2.11 7.56
C PHE A 4 -8.86 -3.15 8.54
N ASP A 5 -9.74 -3.91 9.16
CA ASP A 5 -9.36 -4.90 10.19
C ASP A 5 -8.38 -5.95 9.66
N ASN A 6 -8.45 -6.29 8.37
CA ASN A 6 -7.53 -7.24 7.72
C ASN A 6 -6.18 -6.63 7.31
N VAL A 7 -5.95 -5.34 7.55
CA VAL A 7 -4.68 -4.65 7.20
C VAL A 7 -4.07 -3.93 8.41
N LEU A 8 -4.87 -3.54 9.40
CA LEU A 8 -4.41 -2.87 10.62
C LEU A 8 -3.71 -3.86 11.57
N TRP A 9 -2.54 -4.33 11.16
CA TRP A 9 -1.72 -5.30 11.88
C TRP A 9 -0.27 -4.86 11.89
N SER A 10 0.38 -5.01 13.05
CA SER A 10 1.80 -4.77 13.26
C SER A 10 2.32 -3.44 12.71
N THR A 11 1.48 -2.39 12.72
CA THR A 11 1.86 -1.05 12.25
C THR A 11 2.94 -0.43 13.11
N ALA A 12 2.80 -0.53 14.44
CA ALA A 12 3.73 0.00 15.44
C ALA A 12 3.73 -0.85 16.74
N PRO A 13 3.94 -2.18 16.68
CA PRO A 13 3.82 -3.03 17.85
C PRO A 13 4.89 -2.70 18.89
N ALA A 14 4.57 -2.87 20.16
CA ALA A 14 5.57 -2.81 21.22
C ALA A 14 6.63 -3.91 20.98
N LEU A 15 7.91 -3.59 21.19
CA LEU A 15 9.01 -4.51 20.88
C LEU A 15 8.94 -5.85 21.65
N ASN A 16 8.35 -5.85 22.84
CA ASN A 16 8.11 -7.06 23.62
C ASN A 16 6.97 -7.94 23.08
N ALA A 17 6.12 -7.40 22.20
CA ALA A 17 5.00 -8.10 21.57
C ALA A 17 5.26 -8.44 20.09
N ALA A 18 6.17 -7.71 19.43
CA ALA A 18 6.46 -7.85 17.99
C ALA A 18 7.12 -9.20 17.60
N GLY A 19 7.63 -9.95 18.57
CA GLY A 19 8.41 -11.16 18.31
C GLY A 19 9.83 -10.86 17.82
N PRO A 20 10.62 -11.90 17.51
CA PRO A 20 11.96 -11.74 16.96
C PRO A 20 11.92 -11.21 15.52
N ALA A 21 12.94 -10.46 15.10
CA ALA A 21 12.98 -9.81 13.78
C ALA A 21 12.85 -10.79 12.59
N ASN A 22 13.34 -12.02 12.74
CA ASN A 22 13.29 -13.07 11.72
C ASN A 22 12.01 -13.94 11.76
N ALA A 23 11.17 -13.77 12.78
CA ALA A 23 9.87 -14.42 12.88
C ALA A 23 8.89 -13.50 13.65
N PRO A 24 8.47 -12.37 13.05
CA PRO A 24 7.56 -11.43 13.70
C PRO A 24 6.24 -12.09 14.09
N VAL A 25 5.71 -11.71 15.25
CA VAL A 25 4.37 -12.11 15.69
C VAL A 25 3.37 -11.03 15.23
N PRO A 26 2.30 -11.39 14.50
CA PRO A 26 1.25 -10.44 14.17
C PRO A 26 0.60 -9.86 15.43
N VAL A 27 0.49 -8.53 15.49
CA VAL A 27 -0.14 -7.81 16.60
C VAL A 27 -1.27 -6.94 16.05
N GLY A 28 -2.50 -7.15 16.51
CA GLY A 28 -3.64 -6.32 16.10
C GLY A 28 -3.42 -4.84 16.45
N GLY A 29 -3.76 -3.94 15.55
CA GLY A 29 -3.66 -2.50 15.78
C GLY A 29 -4.85 -1.88 16.53
N SER A 30 -5.93 -2.62 16.75
CA SER A 30 -7.08 -2.20 17.56
C SER A 30 -7.71 -3.38 18.29
N VAL A 31 -8.30 -3.09 19.46
CA VAL A 31 -9.19 -4.04 20.13
C VAL A 31 -10.43 -4.29 19.28
N GLY A 32 -10.93 -5.54 19.29
CA GLY A 32 -12.13 -5.95 18.57
C GLY A 32 -11.91 -6.37 17.10
N GLN A 33 -10.67 -6.39 16.61
CA GLN A 33 -10.36 -7.02 15.32
C GLN A 33 -10.60 -8.52 15.40
N ASP A 34 -11.04 -9.12 14.29
CA ASP A 34 -11.14 -10.57 14.16
C ASP A 34 -9.73 -11.19 14.18
N GLU A 35 -9.47 -12.04 15.17
CA GLU A 35 -8.17 -12.68 15.37
C GLU A 35 -7.82 -13.64 14.22
N ASP A 36 -8.83 -14.17 13.52
CA ASP A 36 -8.63 -15.09 12.39
C ASP A 36 -8.01 -14.39 11.16
N GLU A 37 -8.05 -13.05 11.10
CA GLU A 37 -7.38 -12.28 10.04
C GLU A 37 -5.85 -12.39 10.13
N ALA A 38 -5.29 -12.57 11.34
CA ALA A 38 -3.86 -12.74 11.53
C ALA A 38 -3.29 -13.93 10.75
N ALA A 39 -4.07 -15.01 10.63
CA ALA A 39 -3.67 -16.22 9.92
C ALA A 39 -3.57 -16.04 8.40
N LYS A 40 -4.14 -14.97 7.85
CA LYS A 40 -4.15 -14.64 6.41
C LYS A 40 -3.04 -13.66 6.03
N LEU A 41 -2.21 -13.26 7.00
CA LEU A 41 -1.19 -12.24 6.85
C LEU A 41 0.20 -12.80 7.17
N ALA A 42 1.20 -12.30 6.44
CA ALA A 42 2.60 -12.49 6.77
C ALA A 42 3.22 -11.11 7.05
N ILE A 43 3.71 -10.90 8.27
CA ILE A 43 4.38 -9.66 8.67
C ILE A 43 5.88 -9.85 8.51
N LEU A 44 6.50 -8.98 7.71
CA LEU A 44 7.93 -9.03 7.40
C LEU A 44 8.62 -7.74 7.85
N GLY A 45 9.91 -7.83 8.14
CA GLY A 45 10.75 -6.67 8.41
C GLY A 45 10.93 -5.80 7.17
N TRP A 46 10.84 -4.48 7.34
CA TRP A 46 11.17 -3.52 6.28
C TRP A 46 12.63 -3.65 5.87
N ASN A 47 12.92 -3.50 4.57
CA ASN A 47 14.25 -3.65 3.99
C ASN A 47 14.87 -5.06 4.11
N ASP A 48 14.10 -6.09 4.48
CA ASP A 48 14.56 -7.48 4.50
C ASP A 48 14.10 -8.23 3.22
N LEU A 49 14.85 -8.02 2.14
CA LEU A 49 14.55 -8.65 0.85
C LEU A 49 14.64 -10.18 0.92
N GLU A 50 15.56 -10.71 1.72
CA GLU A 50 15.74 -12.17 1.86
C GLU A 50 14.52 -12.80 2.54
N ALA A 51 13.97 -12.16 3.59
CA ALA A 51 12.72 -12.60 4.20
C ALA A 51 11.54 -12.56 3.24
N LEU A 52 11.45 -11.52 2.41
CA LEU A 52 10.42 -11.42 1.38
C LEU A 52 10.53 -12.56 0.36
N GLU A 53 11.72 -12.82 -0.17
CA GLU A 53 11.94 -13.91 -1.13
C GLU A 53 11.63 -15.29 -0.52
N ARG A 54 12.08 -15.54 0.72
CA ARG A 54 11.76 -16.79 1.43
C ARG A 54 10.26 -16.98 1.59
N ARG A 55 9.52 -15.93 1.98
CA ARG A 55 8.07 -16.02 2.17
C ARG A 55 7.36 -16.26 0.84
N LEU A 56 7.74 -15.55 -0.22
CA LEU A 56 7.14 -15.70 -1.55
C LEU A 56 7.39 -17.09 -2.16
N ALA A 57 8.51 -17.74 -1.80
CA ALA A 57 8.83 -19.10 -2.25
C ALA A 57 7.85 -20.18 -1.79
N GLU A 58 7.04 -19.92 -0.76
CA GLU A 58 5.98 -20.84 -0.31
C GLU A 58 4.80 -20.91 -1.31
N GLY A 59 4.65 -19.90 -2.19
CA GLY A 59 3.75 -19.95 -3.35
C GLY A 59 2.25 -19.73 -3.08
N ASP A 60 1.89 -19.24 -1.89
CA ASP A 60 0.52 -18.97 -1.45
C ASP A 60 0.21 -17.47 -1.23
N VAL A 61 1.16 -16.58 -1.56
CA VAL A 61 1.01 -15.12 -1.40
C VAL A 61 0.33 -14.50 -2.61
N ALA A 62 -0.83 -13.88 -2.41
CA ALA A 62 -1.53 -13.17 -3.48
C ALA A 62 -0.91 -11.80 -3.80
N ALA A 63 -0.50 -11.05 -2.77
CA ALA A 63 0.05 -9.71 -2.93
C ALA A 63 0.97 -9.32 -1.76
N VAL A 64 1.88 -8.40 -2.05
CA VAL A 64 2.74 -7.72 -1.08
C VAL A 64 2.35 -6.26 -1.08
N ILE A 65 1.89 -5.77 0.07
CA ILE A 65 1.53 -4.36 0.27
C ILE A 65 2.56 -3.68 1.16
N MET A 66 3.01 -2.49 0.77
CA MET A 66 3.96 -1.70 1.55
C MET A 66 3.86 -0.20 1.28
N GLU A 67 4.21 0.62 2.26
CA GLU A 67 4.57 2.00 1.99
C GLU A 67 5.93 2.02 1.27
N PRO A 68 6.07 2.64 0.08
CA PRO A 68 7.35 2.65 -0.65
C PRO A 68 8.44 3.46 0.06
N ALA A 69 8.05 4.36 0.96
CA ALA A 69 8.88 4.86 2.06
C ALA A 69 8.04 4.80 3.33
N MET A 70 8.55 4.15 4.38
CA MET A 70 7.79 3.83 5.59
C MET A 70 7.55 5.09 6.44
N CYS A 71 6.46 5.81 6.17
CA CYS A 71 6.17 7.10 6.75
C CYS A 71 5.60 6.99 8.17
N ASN A 72 4.81 5.95 8.45
CA ASN A 72 4.21 5.77 9.77
C ASN A 72 5.20 5.30 10.86
N GLN A 73 6.39 4.82 10.49
CA GLN A 73 7.45 4.39 11.42
C GLN A 73 8.71 5.26 11.34
N GLY A 74 8.53 6.58 11.22
CA GLY A 74 9.66 7.53 11.29
C GLY A 74 10.28 7.91 9.95
N ALA A 75 9.50 7.79 8.85
CA ALA A 75 9.93 8.19 7.51
C ALA A 75 11.20 7.47 7.03
N ILE A 76 11.21 6.15 7.16
CA ILE A 76 12.34 5.30 6.79
C ILE A 76 12.34 5.09 5.26
N SER A 77 13.42 5.52 4.60
CA SER A 77 13.60 5.30 3.16
C SER A 77 13.88 3.81 2.84
N PRO A 78 13.54 3.34 1.63
CA PRO A 78 13.95 2.02 1.19
C PRO A 78 15.47 1.94 1.08
N ALA A 79 16.05 0.79 1.42
CA ALA A 79 17.44 0.50 1.12
C ALA A 79 17.64 0.42 -0.41
N ALA A 80 18.86 0.71 -0.87
CA ALA A 80 19.17 0.64 -2.30
C ALA A 80 18.86 -0.76 -2.85
N GLY A 81 18.07 -0.82 -3.93
CA GLY A 81 17.68 -2.07 -4.59
C GLY A 81 16.53 -2.83 -3.91
N TYR A 82 16.02 -2.38 -2.76
CA TYR A 82 14.97 -3.10 -2.05
C TYR A 82 13.64 -3.11 -2.81
N LEU A 83 13.20 -1.96 -3.33
CA LEU A 83 11.93 -1.87 -4.05
C LEU A 83 11.99 -2.59 -5.41
N GLU A 84 13.12 -2.48 -6.10
CA GLU A 84 13.39 -3.21 -7.34
C GLU A 84 13.39 -4.71 -7.08
N GLY A 85 14.10 -5.16 -6.05
CA GLY A 85 14.15 -6.56 -5.63
C GLY A 85 12.78 -7.09 -5.24
N ALA A 86 12.00 -6.32 -4.46
CA ALA A 86 10.66 -6.70 -4.05
C ALA A 86 9.72 -6.87 -5.26
N ARG A 87 9.79 -5.97 -6.23
CA ARG A 87 9.02 -6.07 -7.48
C ARG A 87 9.37 -7.34 -8.26
N GLU A 88 10.66 -7.58 -8.48
CA GLU A 88 11.12 -8.76 -9.20
C GLU A 88 10.79 -10.06 -8.47
N ALA A 89 10.87 -10.07 -7.14
CA ALA A 89 10.47 -11.22 -6.32
C ALA A 89 8.97 -11.49 -6.45
N CYS A 90 8.12 -10.46 -6.32
CA CYS A 90 6.67 -10.62 -6.48
C CYS A 90 6.33 -11.23 -7.85
N HIS A 91 6.87 -10.66 -8.93
CA HIS A 91 6.60 -11.11 -10.30
C HIS A 91 7.10 -12.53 -10.57
N ARG A 92 8.27 -12.90 -10.04
CA ARG A 92 8.83 -14.26 -10.14
C ARG A 92 7.95 -15.31 -9.46
N HIS A 93 7.25 -14.94 -8.39
CA HIS A 93 6.37 -15.85 -7.63
C HIS A 93 4.88 -15.69 -7.95
N GLY A 94 4.52 -14.83 -8.92
CA GLY A 94 3.13 -14.60 -9.31
C GLY A 94 2.31 -13.76 -8.33
N ALA A 95 2.95 -13.11 -7.36
CA ALA A 95 2.32 -12.17 -6.44
C ALA A 95 2.27 -10.75 -7.04
N LEU A 96 1.29 -9.96 -6.63
CA LEU A 96 1.19 -8.54 -7.01
C LEU A 96 1.98 -7.66 -6.02
N LEU A 97 2.67 -6.65 -6.54
CA LEU A 97 3.22 -5.58 -5.69
C LEU A 97 2.22 -4.43 -5.59
N ILE A 98 1.90 -4.01 -4.36
CA ILE A 98 1.01 -2.89 -4.06
C ILE A 98 1.78 -1.82 -3.28
N PHE A 99 1.84 -0.59 -3.80
CA PHE A 99 2.33 0.54 -3.01
C PHE A 99 1.20 1.28 -2.30
N ASP A 100 1.34 1.42 -1.00
CA ASP A 100 0.58 2.39 -0.22
C ASP A 100 1.21 3.77 -0.33
N GLU A 101 0.73 4.52 -1.31
CA GLU A 101 1.10 5.91 -1.57
C GLU A 101 0.14 6.91 -0.93
N VAL A 102 -0.62 6.50 0.09
CA VAL A 102 -1.56 7.40 0.79
C VAL A 102 -0.81 8.60 1.40
N ILE A 103 0.42 8.42 1.90
CA ILE A 103 1.25 9.51 2.43
C ILE A 103 2.23 10.04 1.38
N THR A 104 2.90 9.16 0.65
CA THR A 104 4.00 9.54 -0.26
C THR A 104 3.51 10.16 -1.56
N GLY A 105 2.33 9.74 -2.04
CA GLY A 105 1.74 10.21 -3.29
C GLY A 105 1.46 11.71 -3.26
N PHE A 106 1.92 12.43 -4.29
CA PHE A 106 1.79 13.89 -4.42
C PHE A 106 2.43 14.71 -3.27
N ARG A 107 3.11 14.04 -2.33
CA ARG A 107 3.91 14.64 -1.25
C ARG A 107 5.39 14.66 -1.62
N LEU A 108 5.89 13.55 -2.14
CA LEU A 108 7.29 13.41 -2.59
C LEU A 108 7.51 13.97 -4.00
N GLY A 109 6.45 14.45 -4.63
CA GLY A 109 6.43 15.06 -5.96
C GLY A 109 5.21 14.61 -6.77
N PRO A 110 4.98 15.21 -7.95
CA PRO A 110 3.83 14.87 -8.82
C PRO A 110 3.70 13.39 -9.18
N GLY A 111 4.81 12.66 -9.25
CA GLY A 111 4.84 11.23 -9.56
C GLY A 111 4.96 10.31 -8.35
N GLY A 112 4.78 10.83 -7.13
CA GLY A 112 4.87 10.04 -5.89
C GLY A 112 6.24 9.40 -5.65
N ALA A 113 6.25 8.42 -4.75
CA ALA A 113 7.41 7.59 -4.48
C ALA A 113 7.79 6.73 -5.69
N GLN A 114 6.81 6.31 -6.50
CA GLN A 114 7.06 5.58 -7.74
C GLN A 114 8.07 6.30 -8.65
N LYS A 115 7.85 7.58 -8.93
CA LYS A 115 8.76 8.37 -9.76
C LYS A 115 10.08 8.68 -9.04
N LEU A 116 10.03 8.92 -7.73
CA LEU A 116 11.23 9.22 -6.94
C LEU A 116 12.21 8.04 -6.88
N PHE A 117 11.69 6.82 -6.69
CA PHE A 117 12.50 5.61 -6.57
C PHE A 117 12.62 4.80 -7.86
N GLY A 118 11.92 5.20 -8.93
CA GLY A 118 12.02 4.55 -10.23
C GLY A 118 11.36 3.16 -10.31
N VAL A 119 10.46 2.83 -9.37
CA VAL A 119 9.77 1.54 -9.31
C VAL A 119 8.27 1.73 -9.46
N THR A 120 7.66 1.00 -10.39
CA THR A 120 6.21 1.01 -10.61
C THR A 120 5.59 -0.32 -10.14
N PRO A 121 4.67 -0.29 -9.15
CA PRO A 121 3.97 -1.47 -8.65
C PRO A 121 2.84 -1.90 -9.60
N ASP A 122 2.21 -3.03 -9.32
CA ASP A 122 1.03 -3.49 -10.06
C ASP A 122 -0.22 -2.68 -9.73
N LEU A 123 -0.35 -2.30 -8.45
CA LEU A 123 -1.38 -1.40 -7.94
C LEU A 123 -0.78 -0.37 -6.98
N SER A 124 -1.44 0.77 -6.87
CA SER A 124 -1.15 1.80 -5.87
C SER A 124 -2.42 2.29 -5.22
N VAL A 125 -2.35 2.61 -3.93
CA VAL A 125 -3.42 3.31 -3.22
C VAL A 125 -3.00 4.75 -2.91
N PHE A 126 -3.90 5.69 -3.18
CA PHE A 126 -3.68 7.12 -2.97
C PHE A 126 -4.79 7.70 -2.10
N ALA A 127 -4.47 8.67 -1.26
CA ALA A 127 -5.45 9.47 -0.51
C ALA A 127 -4.78 10.79 -0.06
N LYS A 128 -5.25 11.37 1.05
CA LYS A 128 -4.65 12.54 1.71
C LYS A 128 -4.37 13.71 0.74
N ALA A 129 -3.14 13.83 0.26
CA ALA A 129 -2.67 14.92 -0.58
C ALA A 129 -3.45 15.03 -1.90
N ILE A 130 -4.05 13.94 -2.41
CA ILE A 130 -4.76 13.95 -3.71
C ILE A 130 -5.92 14.95 -3.80
N ALA A 131 -6.53 15.30 -2.67
CA ALA A 131 -7.65 16.26 -2.64
C ALA A 131 -7.56 17.22 -1.45
N ASN A 132 -6.34 17.43 -0.94
CA ASN A 132 -6.00 18.43 0.07
C ASN A 132 -7.04 18.58 1.21
N GLY A 133 -7.42 17.47 1.85
CA GLY A 133 -8.33 17.46 3.00
C GLY A 133 -9.76 17.01 2.70
N PHE A 134 -10.15 16.86 1.42
CA PHE A 134 -11.45 16.29 1.07
C PHE A 134 -11.45 14.75 1.12
N PRO A 135 -12.55 14.10 1.54
CA PRO A 135 -12.61 12.64 1.65
C PRO A 135 -12.60 11.91 0.29
N VAL A 136 -11.42 11.57 -0.23
CA VAL A 136 -11.23 10.59 -1.34
C VAL A 136 -10.00 9.73 -1.13
N ALA A 137 -10.12 8.46 -1.51
CA ALA A 137 -9.02 7.57 -1.81
C ALA A 137 -9.20 7.01 -3.23
N ALA A 138 -8.12 6.56 -3.85
CA ALA A 138 -8.12 5.94 -5.17
C ALA A 138 -7.26 4.67 -5.15
N ILE A 139 -7.76 3.63 -5.82
CA ILE A 139 -6.98 2.45 -6.22
C ILE A 139 -6.68 2.64 -7.69
N VAL A 140 -5.41 2.56 -8.08
CA VAL A 140 -4.97 2.68 -9.48
C VAL A 140 -3.94 1.60 -9.79
N GLY A 141 -3.67 1.37 -11.07
CA GLY A 141 -2.64 0.41 -11.50
C GLY A 141 -2.98 -0.22 -12.83
N ARG A 142 -2.56 -1.47 -13.01
CA ARG A 142 -2.74 -2.20 -14.28
C ARG A 142 -4.21 -2.35 -14.67
N ALA A 143 -4.51 -2.15 -15.94
CA ALA A 143 -5.87 -2.21 -16.48
C ALA A 143 -6.51 -3.59 -16.27
N ASP A 144 -5.77 -4.68 -16.47
CA ASP A 144 -6.29 -6.04 -16.31
C ASP A 144 -6.75 -6.34 -14.88
N LEU A 145 -6.16 -5.68 -13.87
CA LEU A 145 -6.59 -5.77 -12.47
C LEU A 145 -7.79 -4.87 -12.18
N LEU A 146 -7.79 -3.64 -12.69
CA LEU A 146 -8.89 -2.69 -12.46
C LEU A 146 -10.18 -3.10 -13.20
N ASP A 147 -10.05 -3.76 -14.35
CA ASP A 147 -11.18 -4.30 -15.12
C ASP A 147 -11.95 -5.38 -14.34
N LEU A 148 -11.37 -5.95 -13.28
CA LEU A 148 -12.06 -6.86 -12.38
C LEU A 148 -13.22 -6.18 -11.63
N PHE A 149 -13.13 -4.87 -11.37
CA PHE A 149 -14.23 -4.11 -10.76
C PHE A 149 -15.41 -3.91 -11.72
N GLY A 150 -15.15 -3.86 -13.02
CA GLY A 150 -16.18 -3.62 -14.04
C GLY A 150 -16.77 -4.91 -14.61
N THR A 151 -15.91 -5.84 -15.02
CA THR A 151 -16.29 -7.03 -15.79
C THR A 151 -15.88 -8.35 -15.15
N GLY A 152 -14.88 -8.34 -14.26
CA GLY A 152 -14.31 -9.56 -13.66
C GLY A 152 -14.93 -9.99 -12.34
N GLY A 153 -16.04 -9.38 -11.90
CA GLY A 153 -16.84 -9.85 -10.77
C GLY A 153 -16.37 -9.43 -9.38
N VAL A 154 -15.38 -8.55 -9.26
CA VAL A 154 -14.99 -7.96 -7.97
C VAL A 154 -15.93 -6.80 -7.67
N LEU A 155 -16.73 -6.91 -6.61
CA LEU A 155 -17.66 -5.84 -6.23
C LEU A 155 -16.90 -4.68 -5.57
N HIS A 156 -17.00 -3.49 -6.17
CA HIS A 156 -16.55 -2.24 -5.56
C HIS A 156 -17.70 -1.23 -5.58
N GLY A 157 -18.26 -0.93 -4.41
CA GLY A 157 -19.37 -0.01 -4.25
C GLY A 157 -19.14 1.00 -3.13
N GLY A 158 -19.83 2.13 -3.21
CA GLY A 158 -19.82 3.15 -2.16
C GLY A 158 -20.68 4.35 -2.54
N THR A 159 -21.60 4.74 -1.66
CA THR A 159 -22.57 5.83 -1.91
C THR A 159 -21.90 7.16 -2.28
N PHE A 160 -20.74 7.43 -1.67
CA PHE A 160 -19.98 8.67 -1.87
C PHE A 160 -18.75 8.49 -2.78
N ASN A 161 -18.61 7.33 -3.43
CA ASN A 161 -17.54 7.13 -4.40
C ASN A 161 -17.69 8.16 -5.52
N ALA A 162 -16.59 8.82 -5.88
CA ALA A 162 -16.55 9.87 -6.89
C ALA A 162 -17.56 11.02 -6.70
N GLN A 163 -17.92 11.35 -5.45
CA GLN A 163 -18.88 12.44 -5.21
C GLN A 163 -18.37 13.79 -5.75
N PRO A 164 -19.20 14.60 -6.45
CA PRO A 164 -18.73 15.73 -7.25
C PRO A 164 -17.91 16.78 -6.50
N VAL A 165 -18.22 17.07 -5.23
CA VAL A 165 -17.49 18.08 -4.45
C VAL A 165 -16.06 17.62 -4.20
N THR A 166 -15.88 16.35 -3.83
CA THR A 166 -14.55 15.78 -3.64
C THR A 166 -13.78 15.70 -4.96
N MET A 167 -14.45 15.37 -6.07
CA MET A 167 -13.80 15.33 -7.39
C MET A 167 -13.35 16.73 -7.84
N ALA A 168 -14.15 17.76 -7.60
CA ALA A 168 -13.76 19.15 -7.87
C ALA A 168 -12.54 19.57 -7.04
N ALA A 169 -12.50 19.22 -5.75
CA ALA A 169 -11.35 19.47 -4.88
C ALA A 169 -10.09 18.72 -5.33
N MET A 170 -10.25 17.46 -5.77
CA MET A 170 -9.16 16.67 -6.34
C MET A 170 -8.60 17.35 -7.59
N VAL A 171 -9.44 17.71 -8.56
CA VAL A 171 -9.00 18.39 -9.79
C VAL A 171 -8.25 19.69 -9.48
N ALA A 172 -8.81 20.55 -8.62
CA ALA A 172 -8.17 21.81 -8.23
C ALA A 172 -6.83 21.59 -7.51
N THR A 173 -6.75 20.57 -6.65
CA THR A 173 -5.52 20.20 -5.95
C THR A 173 -4.45 19.73 -6.93
N GLN A 174 -4.80 18.86 -7.87
CA GLN A 174 -3.84 18.36 -8.84
C GLN A 174 -3.34 19.46 -9.76
N GLN A 175 -4.21 20.35 -10.25
CA GLN A 175 -3.79 21.53 -11.02
C GLN A 175 -2.80 22.41 -10.26
N ALA A 176 -2.98 22.57 -8.94
CA ALA A 176 -2.05 23.33 -8.11
C ALA A 176 -0.71 22.61 -7.87
N LEU A 177 -0.71 21.27 -7.79
CA LEU A 177 0.49 20.45 -7.58
C LEU A 177 1.24 20.16 -8.88
N THR A 178 0.57 20.26 -10.02
CA THR A 178 1.12 19.99 -11.35
C THR A 178 0.78 21.13 -12.34
N PRO A 179 1.18 22.38 -12.08
CA PRO A 179 0.82 23.52 -12.93
C PRO A 179 1.39 23.46 -14.36
N GLU A 180 2.34 22.55 -14.60
CA GLU A 180 3.01 22.32 -15.89
C GLU A 180 2.36 21.19 -16.71
N LEU A 181 1.34 20.50 -16.16
CA LEU A 181 0.53 19.46 -16.83
C LEU A 181 -0.88 19.99 -17.12
#